data_AF-A0A9D8RP95-F1
#
_entry.id   AF-A0A9D8RP95-F1
#
_cell.length_a   1.000
_cell.length_b   1.000
_cell.length_c   1.000
_cell.angle_alpha   90.00
_cell.angle_beta   90.00
_cell.angle_gamma   90.00
#
_symmetry.space_group_name_H-M   'P 1'
#
loop_
_entity.id
_entity.type
_entity.pdbx_description
1 polymer ?
#
loop_
_entity_poly.entity_id
_entity_poly.type
_entity_poly.pdbx_seq_one_letter_code
_entity_poly.pdbx_strand_id
1 'polypeptide(L)'
;EVIFDGAFRPVGPLYRGGVHISFSEEATADQIIYERADYLNQNGRRVIAVTDDRLLQEDLKKLGVKTLFCRKFYNGLKVPEK
;
A
#
# COMPACT_ATOMS: atom_id res chain seq x y z
N GLU A 1 0.36 4.84 3.01
CA GLU A 1 -1.11 4.81 3.07
C GLU A 1 -1.54 3.35 3.10
N VAL A 2 -2.57 3.00 3.87
CA VAL A 2 -3.16 1.66 3.93
C VAL A 2 -4.60 1.78 3.46
N ILE A 3 -5.01 0.95 2.50
CA ILE A 3 -6.34 1.00 1.90
C ILE A 3 -7.09 -0.26 2.30
N PHE A 4 -8.28 -0.11 2.89
CA PHE A 4 -9.16 -1.22 3.23
C PHE A 4 -10.39 -1.23 2.33
N ASP A 5 -10.77 -2.42 1.87
CA ASP A 5 -12.02 -2.63 1.15
C ASP A 5 -13.23 -2.61 2.09
N GLY A 6 -14.26 -1.89 1.65
CA GLY A 6 -15.56 -1.80 2.30
C GLY A 6 -15.72 -0.60 3.22
N ALA A 7 -16.87 -0.58 3.89
CA ALA A 7 -17.27 0.51 4.79
C ALA A 7 -16.28 0.70 5.94
N PHE A 8 -16.28 1.92 6.47
CA PHE A 8 -15.47 2.31 7.62
C PHE A 8 -15.56 1.28 8.76
N ARG A 9 -14.40 0.90 9.31
CA ARG A 9 -14.30 0.11 10.54
C ARG A 9 -13.33 0.80 11.50
N PRO A 10 -13.59 0.75 12.82
CA PRO A 10 -12.63 1.24 13.80
C PRO A 10 -11.37 0.37 13.75
N VAL A 11 -10.38 0.84 13.00
CA VAL A 11 -9.00 0.37 13.08
C VAL A 11 -8.43 0.97 14.36
N GLY A 12 -7.91 0.11 15.25
CA GLY A 12 -7.44 0.49 16.58
C GLY A 12 -6.42 1.65 16.58
N PRO A 13 -5.96 2.09 17.76
CA PRO A 13 -5.13 3.29 17.89
C PRO A 13 -3.95 3.29 16.89
N LEU A 14 -3.92 4.31 16.03
CA LEU A 14 -2.85 4.54 15.07
C LEU A 14 -1.61 5.04 15.82
N TYR A 15 -0.87 4.10 16.43
CA TYR A 15 0.26 4.39 17.32
C TYR A 15 1.43 5.15 16.68
N ARG A 16 1.40 5.42 15.37
CA ARG A 16 2.45 6.16 14.66
C ARG A 16 1.80 7.09 13.64
N GLY A 17 1.83 8.39 13.90
CA GLY A 17 1.25 9.48 13.09
C GLY A 17 1.81 9.68 11.67
N GLY A 18 2.40 8.63 11.07
CA GLY A 18 2.82 8.59 9.67
C GLY A 18 2.03 7.60 8.82
N VAL A 19 0.98 6.97 9.38
CA VAL A 19 0.13 6.02 8.66
C VAL A 19 -1.20 6.67 8.32
N HIS A 20 -1.41 6.97 7.04
CA HIS A 20 -2.72 7.36 6.51
C HIS A 20 -3.52 6.10 6.18
N ILE A 21 -4.76 6.02 6.66
CA ILE A 21 -5.70 4.92 6.37
C ILE A 21 -6.87 5.47 5.58
N SER A 22 -7.22 4.75 4.52
CA SER A 22 -8.32 5.08 3.61
C SER A 22 -9.23 3.85 3.49
N PHE A 23 -10.54 4.05 3.50
CA PHE A 23 -11.54 3.01 3.26
C PHE A 23 -12.21 3.28 1.92
N SER A 24 -12.45 2.24 1.14
CA SER A 24 -13.11 2.36 -0.15
C SER A 24 -14.39 1.54 -0.20
N GLU A 25 -15.50 2.21 -0.49
CA GLU A 25 -16.82 1.57 -0.63
C GLU A 25 -17.17 1.24 -2.09
N GLU A 26 -16.60 1.98 -3.05
CA GLU A 26 -16.98 1.91 -4.48
C GLU A 26 -15.92 1.28 -5.38
N ALA A 27 -14.64 1.39 -5.03
CA ALA A 27 -13.51 0.86 -5.80
C ALA A 27 -12.75 -0.20 -4.98
N THR A 28 -12.13 -1.16 -5.64
CA THR A 28 -11.29 -2.14 -4.93
C THR A 28 -9.98 -1.51 -4.49
N ALA A 29 -9.39 -2.02 -3.41
CA ALA A 29 -8.08 -1.61 -2.94
C ALA A 29 -7.03 -1.74 -4.04
N ASP A 30 -7.12 -2.77 -4.88
CA ASP A 30 -6.23 -2.97 -6.02
C ASP A 30 -6.30 -1.82 -7.03
N GLN A 31 -7.50 -1.37 -7.40
CA GLN A 31 -7.71 -0.24 -8.30
C GLN A 31 -7.08 1.04 -7.73
N ILE A 32 -7.36 1.33 -6.46
CA ILE A 32 -6.84 2.53 -5.80
C ILE A 32 -5.32 2.47 -5.68
N ILE A 33 -4.77 1.33 -5.28
CA ILE A 33 -3.32 1.12 -5.18
C ILE A 33 -2.67 1.37 -6.53
N TYR A 34 -3.25 0.83 -7.61
CA TYR A 34 -2.73 0.99 -8.96
C TYR A 34 -2.71 2.47 -9.39
N GLU A 35 -3.86 3.14 -9.36
CA GLU A 35 -4.00 4.54 -9.79
C GLU A 35 -3.11 5.48 -8.96
N ARG A 36 -3.09 5.29 -7.65
CA ARG A 36 -2.32 6.12 -6.74
C ARG A 36 -0.82 5.94 -6.95
N ALA A 37 -0.38 4.69 -7.13
CA ALA A 37 1.02 4.40 -7.36
C ALA A 37 1.50 4.94 -8.71
N ASP A 38 0.70 4.81 -9.76
CA ASP A 38 0.99 5.36 -11.09
C ASP A 38 1.11 6.89 -11.03
N TYR A 39 0.09 7.56 -10.48
CA TYR A 39 0.08 9.01 -10.34
C TYR A 39 1.31 9.53 -9.60
N LEU A 40 1.62 8.95 -8.43
CA LEU A 40 2.76 9.39 -7.63
C LEU A 40 4.09 9.13 -8.34
N ASN A 41 4.24 8.00 -9.03
CA ASN A 41 5.44 7.66 -9.78
C ASN A 41 5.67 8.63 -10.96
N GLN A 42 4.62 8.94 -11.72
CA GLN A 42 4.68 9.93 -12.81
C GLN A 42 5.03 11.34 -12.32
N ASN A 43 4.63 11.70 -11.11
CA ASN A 43 4.97 12.98 -10.48
C ASN A 43 6.37 12.98 -9.80
N GLY A 44 7.22 11.99 -10.10
CA GLY A 44 8.59 11.91 -9.60
C GLY A 44 8.70 11.59 -8.10
N ARG A 45 7.62 11.14 -7.46
CA ARG A 45 7.65 10.69 -6.07
C ARG A 45 8.13 9.24 -6.02
N ARG A 46 8.96 8.94 -5.02
CA ARG A 46 9.35 7.53 -4.76
C ARG A 46 8.19 6.81 -4.11
N VAL A 47 7.73 5.74 -4.74
CA VAL A 47 6.62 4.91 -4.26
C VAL A 47 7.07 3.46 -4.16
N ILE A 48 6.60 2.78 -3.11
CA ILE A 48 6.67 1.33 -2.99
C ILE A 48 5.26 0.82 -2.71
N ALA A 49 4.75 -0.04 -3.58
CA ALA A 49 3.49 -0.73 -3.35
C ALA A 49 3.75 -2.04 -2.59
N VAL A 50 2.95 -2.30 -1.57
CA VAL A 50 3.03 -3.52 -0.75
C VAL A 50 1.73 -4.28 -0.93
N THR A 51 1.78 -5.45 -1.54
CA THR A 51 0.62 -6.32 -1.79
C THR A 51 1.07 -7.77 -1.96
N ASP A 52 0.26 -8.74 -1.57
CA ASP A 52 0.53 -10.16 -1.83
C ASP A 52 -0.07 -10.66 -3.15
N ASP A 53 -0.90 -9.85 -3.81
CA ASP A 53 -1.44 -10.15 -5.14
C ASP A 53 -0.34 -10.09 -6.20
N ARG A 54 -0.15 -11.20 -6.93
CA ARG A 54 0.91 -11.32 -7.94
C ARG A 54 0.60 -10.56 -9.21
N LEU A 55 -0.67 -10.54 -9.64
CA LEU A 55 -1.09 -9.86 -10.86
C LEU A 55 -0.92 -8.36 -10.69
N LEU A 56 -1.38 -7.81 -9.57
CA LEU A 56 -1.21 -6.39 -9.27
C LEU A 56 0.27 -5.99 -9.18
N GLN A 57 1.12 -6.84 -8.59
CA GLN A 57 2.56 -6.57 -8.58
C GLN A 57 3.18 -6.55 -9.98
N GLU A 58 2.76 -7.46 -10.86
CA GLU A 58 3.26 -7.48 -12.24
C GLU A 58 2.86 -6.21 -12.99
N ASP A 59 1.61 -5.77 -12.84
CA ASP A 59 1.11 -4.56 -13.48
C ASP A 59 1.81 -3.29 -12.95
N LEU A 60 2.00 -3.18 -11.65
CA LEU A 60 2.75 -2.07 -11.04
C LEU A 60 4.22 -2.03 -11.48
N LYS A 61 4.86 -3.19 -11.67
CA LYS A 61 6.24 -3.23 -12.19
C LYS A 61 6.34 -2.71 -13.62
N LYS A 62 5.33 -2.96 -14.46
CA LYS A 62 5.28 -2.41 -15.83
C LYS A 62 5.24 -0.89 -15.83
N LEU A 63 4.65 -0.28 -14.80
CA LEU A 63 4.65 1.17 -14.58
C LEU A 63 5.97 1.72 -14.00
N GLY A 64 6.95 0.86 -13.70
CA GLY A 64 8.20 1.24 -13.04
C GLY A 64 8.07 1.45 -11.53
N VAL A 65 6.94 1.07 -10.93
CA VAL A 65 6.74 1.13 -9.47
C VAL A 65 7.43 -0.06 -8.82
N LYS A 66 8.15 0.21 -7.72
CA LYS A 66 8.77 -0.86 -6.91
C LYS A 66 7.71 -1.57 -6.08
N THR A 67 7.71 -2.90 -6.07
CA THR A 67 6.75 -3.71 -5.30
C THR A 67 7.42 -4.57 -4.23
N LEU A 68 6.67 -4.89 -3.18
CA LEU A 68 7.06 -5.84 -2.12
C LEU A 68 5.86 -6.71 -1.72
N PHE A 69 6.13 -7.98 -1.42
CA PHE A 69 5.17 -8.84 -0.72
C PHE A 69 4.97 -8.37 0.72
N CYS A 70 3.77 -8.54 1.25
CA CYS A 70 3.43 -8.17 2.63
C CYS A 70 4.34 -8.90 3.62
N ARG A 71 4.58 -10.19 3.41
CA ARG A 71 5.52 -10.98 4.25
C ARG A 71 6.94 -10.39 4.25
N LYS A 72 7.43 -9.96 3.09
CA LYS A 72 8.78 -9.39 2.95
C LYS A 72 8.86 -8.01 3.62
N PHE A 73 7.80 -7.21 3.46
CA PHE A 73 7.68 -5.91 4.12
C PHE A 73 7.66 -6.09 5.64
N TYR A 74 6.80 -6.98 6.16
CA TYR A 74 6.66 -7.24 7.59
C TYR A 74 7.95 -7.79 8.22
N ASN A 75 8.61 -8.74 7.58
CA ASN A 75 9.89 -9.28 8.08
C ASN A 75 11.03 -8.26 8.00
N GLY A 76 10.93 -7.27 7.11
CA GLY A 76 11.87 -6.15 7.02
C GLY A 76 11.69 -5.12 8.13
N LEU A 77 10.54 -5.10 8.80
CA LEU A 77 10.30 -4.35 10.03
C LEU A 77 10.99 -5.06 11.20
N LYS A 78 12.32 -5.19 11.16
CA LYS A 78 13.08 -5.50 12.38
C LYS A 78 12.81 -4.36 13.35
N VAL A 79 11.94 -4.63 14.32
CA VAL A 79 11.71 -3.74 15.45
C VAL A 79 13.08 -3.58 16.12
N PRO A 80 13.63 -2.36 16.30
CA PRO A 80 14.80 -2.21 17.13
C PRO A 80 14.45 -2.78 18.51
N GLU A 81 15.14 -3.85 18.92
CA GLU A 81 15.03 -4.37 20.28
C GLU A 81 15.39 -3.23 21.24
N LYS A 82 14.55 -3.04 22.27
CA LYS A 82 14.77 -2.05 23.33
C LYS A 82 15.92 -2.47 24.23
#